data_AF-A0AA36B0N9-F1
#
_entry.id   AF-A0AA36B0N9-F1
#
_cell.length_a   1.000
_cell.length_b   1.000
_cell.length_c   1.000
_cell.angle_alpha   90.00
_cell.angle_beta   90.00
_cell.angle_gamma   90.00
#
_symmetry.space_group_name_H-M   'P 1'
#
loop_
_entity.id
_entity.type
_entity.pdbx_description
1 polymer ?
#
loop_
_entity_poly.entity_id
_entity_poly.type
_entity_poly.pdbx_seq_one_letter_code
_entity_poly.pdbx_strand_id
1 'polypeptide(L)'
;MAALQLIHILQVFNSTLYNYGFDAHPFKVQWYNYLAETKYHLPYEKDTIAFTIIGRPDMFEKAFKTFVCNQTRKPLVDTDYKFIMFYMKKIQQIFDRLELFSYSYFTTKLEYQP
;
A
#
# COMPACT_ATOMS: atom_id res chain seq x y z
N MET A 1 18.83 -18.89 -5.57
CA MET A 1 17.83 -19.22 -4.52
C MET A 1 16.97 -18.03 -4.11
N ALA A 2 17.51 -16.83 -3.92
CA ALA A 2 16.73 -15.63 -3.53
C ALA A 2 15.66 -15.17 -4.56
N ALA A 3 15.93 -15.25 -5.86
CA ALA A 3 14.97 -14.82 -6.90
C ALA A 3 13.69 -15.67 -6.93
N LEU A 4 13.81 -16.99 -6.76
CA LEU A 4 12.66 -17.90 -6.74
C LEU A 4 11.76 -17.66 -5.51
N GLN A 5 12.39 -17.38 -4.37
CA GLN A 5 11.67 -16.99 -3.14
C GLN A 5 10.92 -15.67 -3.33
N LEU A 6 11.53 -14.67 -3.96
CA LEU A 6 10.87 -13.40 -4.26
C LEU A 6 9.67 -13.58 -5.21
N ILE A 7 9.82 -14.39 -6.26
CA ILE A 7 8.71 -14.71 -7.19
C ILE A 7 7.55 -15.36 -6.43
N HIS A 8 7.86 -16.35 -5.58
CA HIS A 8 6.83 -17.02 -4.79
C HIS A 8 6.14 -16.06 -3.82
N ILE A 9 6.89 -15.22 -3.10
CA ILE A 9 6.33 -14.20 -2.21
C ILE A 9 5.42 -13.25 -2.99
N LEU A 10 5.87 -12.73 -4.14
CA LEU A 10 5.09 -11.83 -4.97
C LEU A 10 3.81 -12.48 -5.49
N GLN A 11 3.87 -13.74 -5.91
CA GLN A 11 2.70 -14.50 -6.36
C GLN A 11 1.66 -14.66 -5.25
N VAL A 12 2.08 -15.09 -4.06
CA VAL A 12 1.18 -15.24 -2.90
C VAL A 12 0.60 -13.90 -2.48
N PHE A 13 1.44 -12.85 -2.45
CA PHE A 13 1.05 -11.50 -2.09
C PHE A 13 0.02 -10.93 -3.07
N ASN A 14 0.30 -10.95 -4.37
CA ASN A 14 -0.63 -10.48 -5.40
C ASN A 14 -1.92 -11.31 -5.48
N SER A 15 -1.86 -12.63 -5.28
CA SER A 15 -3.07 -13.47 -5.26
C SER A 15 -4.01 -13.08 -4.12
N THR A 16 -3.45 -12.66 -2.98
CA THR A 16 -4.22 -12.17 -1.83
C THR A 16 -4.80 -10.77 -2.11
N LEU A 17 -3.97 -9.86 -2.62
CA LEU A 17 -4.35 -8.48 -2.94
C LEU A 17 -5.39 -8.36 -4.05
N TYR A 18 -5.38 -9.29 -5.01
CA TYR A 18 -6.31 -9.36 -6.14
C TYR A 18 -7.79 -9.39 -5.69
N ASN A 19 -8.06 -10.02 -4.54
CA ASN A 19 -9.40 -10.12 -3.96
C ASN A 19 -9.94 -8.77 -3.48
N TYR A 20 -9.05 -7.80 -3.27
CA TYR A 20 -9.36 -6.46 -2.81
C TYR A 20 -9.10 -5.39 -3.88
N GLY A 21 -8.72 -5.79 -5.10
CA GLY A 21 -8.41 -4.88 -6.20
C GLY A 21 -7.09 -4.13 -6.03
N PHE A 22 -6.10 -4.71 -5.36
CA PHE A 22 -4.75 -4.15 -5.29
C PHE A 22 -3.75 -5.03 -6.06
N ASP A 23 -2.69 -4.40 -6.55
CA ASP A 23 -1.49 -5.06 -7.05
C ASP A 23 -0.27 -4.57 -6.27
N ALA A 24 0.76 -5.41 -6.18
CA ALA A 24 2.04 -5.09 -5.58
C ALA A 24 3.19 -5.28 -6.58
N HIS A 25 4.17 -4.38 -6.49
CA HIS A 25 5.37 -4.38 -7.31
C HIS A 25 6.62 -4.27 -6.43
N PRO A 26 7.59 -5.20 -6.54
CA PRO A 26 8.78 -5.17 -5.72
C PRO A 26 9.80 -4.16 -6.24
N PHE A 27 10.54 -3.52 -5.34
CA PHE A 27 11.71 -2.70 -5.66
C PHE A 27 12.79 -2.85 -4.58
N LYS A 28 14.05 -2.60 -4.94
CA LYS A 28 15.12 -2.47 -3.94
C LYS A 28 15.09 -1.08 -3.32
N VAL A 29 15.27 -0.98 -2.00
CA VAL A 29 15.35 0.31 -1.30
C VAL A 29 16.40 1.24 -1.93
N GLN A 30 17.54 0.70 -2.38
CA GLN A 30 18.55 1.49 -3.07
C GLN A 30 18.03 2.15 -4.35
N TRP A 31 17.12 1.54 -5.10
CA TRP A 31 16.57 2.13 -6.33
C TRP A 31 15.75 3.39 -6.00
N TYR A 32 15.02 3.37 -4.89
CA TYR A 32 14.30 4.53 -4.40
C TYR A 32 15.26 5.61 -3.86
N ASN A 33 16.16 5.24 -2.94
CA ASN A 33 17.10 6.19 -2.33
C ASN A 33 18.05 6.84 -3.36
N TYR A 34 18.34 6.16 -4.47
CA TYR A 34 19.15 6.73 -5.56
C TYR A 34 18.46 7.93 -6.25
N LEU A 35 17.12 7.90 -6.34
CA LEU A 35 16.33 8.94 -7.00
C LEU A 35 15.85 10.03 -6.02
N ALA A 36 15.69 9.68 -4.75
CA ALA A 36 15.16 10.57 -3.72
C ALA A 36 16.26 11.50 -3.15
N GLU A 37 15.87 12.74 -2.77
CA GLU A 37 16.73 13.58 -1.94
C GLU A 37 17.03 12.90 -0.60
N THR A 38 18.20 13.17 -0.01
CA THR A 38 18.67 12.51 1.24
C THR A 38 17.66 12.56 2.38
N LYS A 39 16.89 13.65 2.51
CA LYS A 39 15.85 13.80 3.56
C LYS A 39 14.68 12.83 3.41
N TYR A 40 14.49 12.24 2.22
CA TYR A 40 13.46 11.26 1.94
C TYR A 40 14.00 9.83 1.89
N HIS A 41 15.30 9.61 2.14
CA HIS A 41 15.87 8.27 2.11
C HIS A 41 15.19 7.36 3.13
N LEU A 42 14.83 6.16 2.68
CA LEU A 42 14.32 5.12 3.55
C LEU A 42 15.49 4.54 4.36
N PRO A 43 15.38 4.42 5.70
CA PRO A 43 16.47 4.01 6.58
C PRO A 43 16.62 2.48 6.64
N TYR A 44 16.69 1.81 5.48
CA TYR A 44 16.88 0.37 5.38
C TYR A 44 18.11 0.02 4.54
N GLU A 45 18.60 -1.21 4.70
CA GLU A 45 19.72 -1.74 3.92
C GLU A 45 19.45 -1.67 2.42
N LYS A 46 20.51 -1.41 1.64
CA LYS A 46 20.42 -1.18 0.18
C LYS A 46 19.68 -2.29 -0.59
N ASP A 47 19.88 -3.54 -0.18
CA ASP A 47 19.34 -4.73 -0.82
C ASP A 47 18.00 -5.19 -0.21
N THR A 48 17.44 -4.41 0.72
CA THR A 48 16.08 -4.62 1.24
C THR A 48 15.07 -4.55 0.10
N ILE A 49 14.19 -5.55 0.03
CA ILE A 49 13.07 -5.56 -0.92
C ILE A 49 11.87 -4.93 -0.24
N ALA A 50 11.34 -3.89 -0.87
CA ALA A 50 10.08 -3.26 -0.52
C ALA A 50 9.03 -3.50 -1.61
N PHE A 51 7.76 -3.32 -1.27
CA PHE A 51 6.64 -3.48 -2.19
C PHE A 51 5.84 -2.18 -2.28
N THR A 52 5.65 -1.68 -3.50
CA THR A 52 4.67 -0.63 -3.79
C THR A 52 3.31 -1.30 -4.00
N ILE A 53 2.30 -0.90 -3.23
CA ILE A 53 0.92 -1.39 -3.36
C ILE A 53 0.09 -0.32 -4.06
N ILE A 54 -0.60 -0.70 -5.14
CA ILE A 54 -1.39 0.20 -5.97
C ILE A 54 -2.82 -0.33 -6.05
N GLY A 55 -3.79 0.56 -5.84
CA GLY A 55 -5.20 0.26 -6.08
C GLY A 55 -5.49 0.24 -7.58
N ARG A 56 -6.01 -0.89 -8.07
CA ARG A 56 -6.54 -1.01 -9.43
C ARG A 56 -7.92 -0.35 -9.53
N PRO A 57 -8.47 -0.13 -10.74
CA PRO A 57 -9.82 0.37 -10.89
C PRO A 57 -10.88 -0.43 -10.13
N ASP A 58 -10.78 -1.77 -10.12
CA ASP A 58 -11.72 -2.67 -9.42
C ASP A 58 -11.60 -2.67 -7.88
N MET A 59 -10.64 -1.93 -7.32
CA MET A 59 -10.54 -1.65 -5.88
C MET A 59 -11.79 -0.93 -5.37
N PHE A 60 -12.39 -0.07 -6.20
CA PHE A 60 -13.57 0.69 -5.80
C PHE A 60 -14.72 -0.26 -5.46
N GLU A 61 -15.04 -1.19 -6.37
CA GLU A 61 -16.13 -2.15 -6.19
C GLU A 61 -15.79 -3.22 -5.16
N LYS A 62 -14.59 -3.81 -5.23
CA LYS A 62 -14.21 -4.94 -4.37
C LYS A 62 -13.96 -4.52 -2.93
N ALA A 63 -13.38 -3.35 -2.71
CA ALA A 63 -12.90 -2.92 -1.41
C ALA A 63 -13.61 -1.67 -0.89
N PHE A 64 -13.57 -0.55 -1.62
CA PHE A 64 -14.09 0.73 -1.10
C PHE A 64 -15.59 0.71 -0.86
N LYS A 65 -16.39 0.26 -1.84
CA LYS A 65 -17.84 0.12 -1.72
C LYS A 65 -18.21 -0.79 -0.55
N THR A 66 -17.56 -1.95 -0.45
CA THR A 66 -17.75 -2.91 0.65
C THR A 66 -17.46 -2.26 2.01
N PHE A 67 -16.38 -1.50 2.11
CA PHE A 67 -16.01 -0.79 3.34
C PHE A 67 -17.07 0.23 3.75
N VAL A 68 -17.53 1.08 2.83
CA VAL A 68 -18.55 2.10 3.12
C VAL A 68 -19.89 1.47 3.48
N CYS A 69 -20.36 0.47 2.73
CA CYS A 69 -21.64 -0.19 2.99
C CYS A 69 -21.66 -0.92 4.34
N ASN A 70 -20.51 -1.42 4.82
CA ASN A 70 -20.40 -2.08 6.11
C ASN A 70 -20.27 -1.09 7.29
N GLN A 71 -19.99 0.19 7.03
CA GLN A 71 -20.00 1.23 8.06
C GLN A 71 -21.43 1.72 8.31
N THR A 72 -22.16 1.00 9.15
CA THR A 72 -23.45 1.48 9.62
C THR A 72 -23.26 2.74 10.47
N ARG A 73 -23.83 3.88 10.01
CA ARG A 73 -24.07 5.12 10.80
C ARG A 73 -22.85 5.98 11.17
N LYS A 74 -21.71 5.89 10.47
CA LYS A 74 -20.58 6.80 10.69
C LYS A 74 -20.52 7.91 9.63
N PRO A 75 -20.19 9.16 9.99
CA PRO A 75 -19.91 10.23 9.03
C PRO A 75 -18.80 9.81 8.05
N LEU A 76 -18.93 10.18 6.77
CA LEU A 76 -17.95 9.86 5.72
C LEU A 76 -16.65 10.68 5.79
N VAL A 77 -16.38 11.31 6.93
CA VAL A 77 -15.19 12.12 7.16
C VAL A 77 -13.97 11.20 7.18
N ASP A 78 -12.95 11.52 6.37
CA ASP A 78 -11.72 10.75 6.19
C ASP A 78 -11.96 9.28 5.79
N THR A 79 -13.06 8.99 5.10
CA THR A 79 -13.43 7.61 4.71
C THR A 79 -12.40 6.99 3.78
N ASP A 80 -11.81 7.78 2.89
CA ASP A 80 -10.70 7.38 2.01
C ASP A 80 -9.46 6.95 2.82
N TYR A 81 -9.03 7.76 3.79
CA TYR A 81 -7.91 7.44 4.65
C TYR A 81 -8.21 6.21 5.53
N LYS A 82 -9.40 6.17 6.17
CA LYS A 82 -9.83 5.03 7.00
C LYS A 82 -9.95 3.74 6.20
N PHE A 83 -10.38 3.84 4.94
CA PHE A 83 -10.44 2.73 4.00
C PHE A 83 -9.04 2.16 3.76
N ILE A 84 -8.09 3.01 3.38
CA ILE A 84 -6.70 2.58 3.14
C ILE A 84 -6.12 1.95 4.41
N MET A 85 -6.25 2.61 5.56
CA MET A 85 -5.73 2.08 6.84
C MET A 85 -6.35 0.72 7.22
N PHE A 86 -7.64 0.54 6.99
CA PHE A 86 -8.32 -0.73 7.24
C PHE A 86 -7.74 -1.87 6.39
N TYR A 87 -7.60 -1.65 5.07
CA TYR A 87 -7.08 -2.68 4.17
C TYR A 87 -5.59 -2.91 4.36
N MET A 88 -4.79 -1.87 4.62
CA MET A 88 -3.36 -2.01 4.92
C MET A 88 -3.12 -2.80 6.20
N LYS A 89 -3.91 -2.56 7.26
CA LYS A 89 -3.85 -3.38 8.48
C LYS A 89 -4.28 -4.82 8.21
N LYS A 90 -5.31 -5.04 7.40
CA LYS A 90 -5.74 -6.39 7.02
C LYS A 90 -4.65 -7.12 6.25
N ILE A 91 -3.94 -6.44 5.35
CA ILE A 91 -2.80 -7.00 4.61
C ILE A 91 -1.65 -7.32 5.56
N GLN A 92 -1.27 -6.40 6.46
CA GLN A 92 -0.25 -6.66 7.49
C GLN A 92 -0.58 -7.89 8.33
N GLN A 93 -1.84 -8.08 8.74
CA GLN A 93 -2.28 -9.25 9.52
C GLN A 93 -2.21 -10.57 8.74
N ILE A 94 -2.30 -10.54 7.41
CA ILE A 94 -2.15 -11.75 6.57
C ILE A 94 -0.66 -12.10 6.45
N PHE A 95 0.22 -11.12 6.57
CA PHE A 95 1.65 -11.26 6.36
C PHE A 95 2.41 -10.73 7.59
N ASP A 96 2.44 -11.54 8.65
CA ASP A 96 3.04 -11.24 9.98
C ASP A 96 4.51 -10.73 9.97
N ARG A 97 5.19 -10.75 8.82
CA ARG A 97 6.59 -10.31 8.66
C ARG A 97 6.76 -9.06 7.78
N LEU A 98 5.68 -8.44 7.30
CA LEU A 98 5.78 -7.25 6.44
C LEU A 98 5.67 -5.96 7.26
N GLU A 99 6.76 -5.20 7.33
CA GLU A 99 6.69 -3.80 7.68
C GLU A 99 6.08 -3.03 6.50
N LEU A 100 4.83 -2.60 6.68
CA LEU A 100 4.07 -1.94 5.63
C LEU A 100 4.01 -0.44 5.89
N PHE A 101 4.73 0.33 5.08
CA PHE A 101 4.71 1.79 5.09
C PHE A 101 3.69 2.28 4.07
N SER A 102 2.52 2.70 4.56
CA SER A 102 1.49 3.31 3.72
C SER A 102 1.75 4.81 3.60
N TYR A 103 2.42 5.23 2.52
CA TYR A 103 2.34 6.62 2.07
C TYR A 103 1.07 6.77 1.22
N SER A 104 -0.02 7.21 1.84
CA SER A 104 -1.26 7.51 1.12
C SER A 104 -1.08 8.80 0.31
N TYR A 105 -1.31 8.75 -1.00
CA TYR A 105 -1.16 9.88 -1.93
C TYR A 105 -2.23 10.99 -1.80
N PHE A 106 -3.10 10.95 -0.78
CA PHE A 106 -4.20 11.91 -0.66
C PHE A 106 -3.90 13.17 0.18
N THR A 107 -2.63 13.55 0.37
CA THR A 107 -2.30 14.89 0.89
C THR A 107 -2.15 15.88 -0.25
N THR A 108 -3.27 16.23 -0.91
CA THR A 108 -3.32 17.49 -1.66
C THR A 108 -3.57 18.62 -0.67
N LYS A 109 -2.50 19.21 -0.14
CA LYS A 109 -2.60 20.53 0.49
C LYS A 109 -2.77 21.55 -0.64
N LEU A 110 -4.01 21.84 -1.03
CA LEU A 110 -4.32 23.00 -1.85
C LEU A 110 -4.11 24.24 -0.99
N GLU A 111 -2.87 24.71 -0.88
CA GLU A 111 -2.61 26.07 -0.44
C GLU A 111 -2.99 27.02 -1.58
N TYR A 112 -4.27 27.44 -1.61
CA TYR A 112 -4.68 28.62 -2.35
C TYR A 112 -4.03 29.83 -1.65
N GLN A 113 -3.04 30.44 -2.29
CA GLN A 113 -2.63 31.79 -1.92
C GLN A 113 -3.47 32.79 -2.72
N PRO A 114 -4.11 33.77 -2.04
CA PRO A 114 -4.95 34.78 -2.69
C PRO A 114 -4.17 35.72 -3.61
#